data_AF-A0A820LAA0-F1
#
_entry.id   AF-A0A820LAA0-F1
#
_cell.length_a   1.000
_cell.length_b   1.000
_cell.length_c   1.000
_cell.angle_alpha   90.00
_cell.angle_beta   90.00
_cell.angle_gamma   90.00
#
_symmetry.space_group_name_H-M   'P 1'
#
loop_
_entity.id
_entity.type
_entity.pdbx_description
1 polymer ?
#
loop_
_entity_poly.entity_id
_entity_poly.type
_entity_poly.pdbx_seq_one_letter_code
_entity_poly.pdbx_strand_id
1 'polypeptide(L)'
;NHLDFVSIKWENEDVDVNLPYDILLIENGEVRFIEVQTTQSYNQQTIQLTVAQIEEIFEHGKNYSIYRVYLKEKKIEILDDIQWRLKHRQQLACCITKKTLLSDNSFLVDG
;
A
#
# COMPACT_ATOMS: atom_id res chain seq x y z
N ASN A 1 -25.53 17.02 -16.83
CA ASN A 1 -25.42 15.66 -16.28
C ASN A 1 -24.00 15.17 -16.45
N HIS A 2 -23.12 15.48 -15.50
CA HIS A 2 -21.86 14.76 -15.38
C HIS A 2 -22.17 13.49 -14.59
N LEU A 3 -22.07 12.34 -15.25
CA LEU A 3 -22.03 11.07 -14.54
C LEU A 3 -20.63 10.98 -13.96
N ASP A 4 -20.51 11.07 -12.63
CA ASP A 4 -19.26 10.76 -11.96
C ASP A 4 -18.96 9.28 -12.21
N PHE A 5 -17.86 9.01 -12.91
CA PHE A 5 -17.43 7.65 -13.21
C PHE A 5 -16.45 7.21 -12.13
N VAL A 6 -16.81 6.16 -11.40
CA VAL A 6 -15.95 5.53 -10.39
C VAL A 6 -15.83 4.06 -10.72
N SER A 7 -14.59 3.58 -10.82
CA SER A 7 -14.25 2.16 -10.94
C SER A 7 -13.23 1.81 -9.87
N ILE A 8 -13.48 0.74 -9.13
CA ILE A 8 -12.60 0.26 -8.06
C ILE A 8 -12.23 -1.18 -8.40
N LYS A 9 -10.95 -1.49 -8.35
CA LYS A 9 -10.43 -2.84 -8.47
C LYS A 9 -9.55 -3.14 -7.27
N TRP A 10 -9.94 -4.14 -6.49
CA TRP A 10 -9.12 -4.67 -5.41
C TRP A 10 -8.28 -5.81 -5.99
N GLU A 11 -6.97 -5.58 -6.11
CA GLU A 11 -6.05 -6.49 -6.80
C GLU A 11 -5.67 -7.71 -5.95
N ASN A 12 -5.64 -7.57 -4.63
CA ASN A 12 -5.29 -8.64 -3.70
C ASN A 12 -6.45 -9.07 -2.78
N GLU A 13 -7.69 -8.96 -3.24
CA GLU A 13 -8.88 -9.36 -2.46
C GLU A 13 -8.80 -10.82 -2.03
N ASP A 14 -8.47 -11.71 -2.97
CA ASP A 14 -8.44 -13.16 -2.73
C ASP A 14 -7.02 -13.71 -2.50
N VAL A 15 -6.00 -13.15 -3.17
CA VAL A 15 -4.62 -13.64 -3.17
C VAL A 15 -3.63 -12.48 -3.30
N ASP A 16 -2.51 -12.53 -2.57
CA ASP A 16 -1.40 -11.58 -2.74
C ASP A 16 -0.80 -11.72 -4.15
N VAL A 17 -1.12 -10.76 -5.03
CA VAL A 17 -0.64 -10.71 -6.42
C VAL A 17 0.74 -10.03 -6.55
N ASN A 18 1.38 -9.69 -5.42
CA ASN A 18 2.67 -8.99 -5.36
C ASN A 18 2.71 -7.67 -6.14
N LEU A 19 1.58 -7.00 -6.29
CA LEU A 19 1.56 -5.62 -6.76
C LEU A 19 2.00 -4.68 -5.64
N PRO A 20 2.62 -3.54 -5.97
CA PRO A 20 3.01 -2.54 -4.99
C PRO A 20 1.84 -1.68 -4.49
N TYR A 21 0.59 -2.13 -4.69
CA TYR A 21 -0.63 -1.52 -4.19
C TYR A 21 -1.72 -2.60 -4.13
N ASP A 22 -2.74 -2.36 -3.31
CA ASP A 22 -3.85 -3.29 -3.08
C ASP A 22 -5.08 -2.92 -3.91
N ILE A 23 -5.31 -1.61 -4.10
CA ILE A 23 -6.51 -1.08 -4.76
C ILE A 23 -6.11 -0.10 -5.86
N LEU A 24 -6.70 -0.30 -7.04
CA LEU A 24 -6.69 0.63 -8.16
C LEU A 24 -8.05 1.34 -8.24
N LEU A 25 -8.04 2.66 -8.06
CA LEU A 25 -9.23 3.50 -8.14
C LEU A 25 -9.14 4.40 -9.38
N ILE A 26 -10.17 4.38 -10.21
CA ILE A 26 -10.32 5.30 -11.34
C ILE A 26 -11.54 6.17 -11.07
N GLU A 27 -11.33 7.45 -10.83
CA GLU A 27 -12.36 8.44 -10.53
C GLU A 27 -12.27 9.57 -11.55
N ASN A 28 -13.30 9.73 -12.39
CA ASN A 28 -13.35 10.81 -13.39
C ASN A 28 -12.12 10.88 -14.32
N GLY A 29 -11.51 9.71 -14.62
CA GLY A 29 -10.32 9.60 -15.45
C GLY A 29 -8.99 9.75 -14.69
N GLU A 30 -9.03 10.12 -13.40
CA GLU A 30 -7.86 10.09 -12.53
C GLU A 30 -7.65 8.69 -11.98
N VAL A 31 -6.42 8.18 -12.11
CA VAL A 31 -6.00 6.89 -11.56
C VAL A 31 -5.32 7.14 -10.22
N ARG A 32 -5.75 6.40 -9.19
CA ARG A 32 -5.15 6.40 -7.85
C ARG A 32 -4.77 4.98 -7.44
N PHE A 33 -3.61 4.87 -6.83
CA PHE A 33 -3.03 3.65 -6.30
C PHE A 33 -3.10 3.72 -4.78
N ILE A 34 -3.67 2.68 -4.16
CA ILE A 34 -3.88 2.62 -2.72
C ILE A 34 -3.28 1.34 -2.17
N GLU A 35 -2.34 1.49 -1.25
CA GLU A 35 -1.78 0.41 -0.44
C GLU A 35 -2.47 0.40 0.93
N VAL A 36 -2.91 -0.77 1.41
CA VAL A 36 -3.61 -0.93 2.70
C VAL A 36 -2.68 -1.63 3.69
N GLN A 37 -2.33 -0.91 4.77
CA GLN A 37 -1.50 -1.48 5.84
C GLN A 37 -2.27 -1.60 7.14
N THR A 38 -2.46 -2.83 7.60
CA THR A 38 -3.07 -3.10 8.91
C THR A 38 -2.04 -3.03 10.04
N THR A 39 -2.40 -2.44 11.17
CA THR A 39 -1.62 -2.49 12.41
C THR A 39 -2.53 -2.70 13.62
N GLN A 40 -1.98 -3.31 14.67
CA GLN A 40 -2.71 -3.66 15.88
C GLN A 40 -2.98 -2.46 16.80
N SER A 41 -2.19 -1.38 16.74
CA SER A 41 -2.39 -0.23 17.64
C SER A 41 -1.72 1.04 17.13
N TYR A 42 -2.22 2.18 17.59
CA TYR A 42 -1.69 3.52 17.26
C TYR A 42 -0.23 3.75 17.69
N ASN A 43 0.27 2.96 18.64
CA ASN A 43 1.63 3.11 19.15
C ASN A 43 2.71 2.71 18.14
N GLN A 44 2.34 1.99 17.08
CA GLN A 44 3.26 1.73 15.98
C GLN A 44 3.36 3.01 15.15
N GLN A 45 4.45 3.76 15.24
CA GLN A 45 4.64 4.99 14.46
C GLN A 45 5.37 4.76 13.13
N THR A 46 5.78 3.51 12.88
CA THR A 46 6.50 3.12 11.68
C THR A 46 5.57 2.44 10.68
N ILE A 47 5.80 2.74 9.40
CA ILE A 47 5.24 1.97 8.28
C ILE A 47 6.38 1.20 7.63
N GLN A 48 6.09 0.00 7.13
CA GLN A 48 7.07 -0.76 6.36
C GLN A 48 6.79 -0.55 4.89
N LEU A 49 7.82 -0.22 4.12
CA LEU A 49 7.68 -0.04 2.68
C LEU A 49 8.65 -0.96 1.97
N THR A 50 8.14 -1.65 0.95
CA THR A 50 8.98 -2.36 -0.01
C THR A 50 9.63 -1.38 -0.98
N VAL A 51 10.69 -1.81 -1.66
CA VAL A 51 11.34 -0.99 -2.70
C VAL A 51 10.35 -0.67 -3.82
N ALA A 52 9.52 -1.62 -4.25
CA ALA A 52 8.52 -1.40 -5.30
C ALA A 52 7.48 -0.35 -4.89
N GLN A 53 6.99 -0.38 -3.64
CA GLN A 53 6.09 0.67 -3.14
C GLN A 53 6.76 2.04 -3.11
N ILE A 54 8.05 2.09 -2.79
CA ILE A 54 8.82 3.34 -2.85
C ILE A 54 8.92 3.84 -4.30
N GLU A 55 9.20 2.95 -5.25
CA GLU A 55 9.24 3.29 -6.69
C GLU A 55 7.90 3.87 -7.16
N GLU A 56 6.77 3.25 -6.81
CA GLU A 56 5.43 3.77 -7.13
C GLU A 56 5.13 5.13 -6.46
N ILE A 57 5.55 5.32 -5.21
CA ILE A 57 5.42 6.62 -4.52
C ILE A 57 6.20 7.70 -5.28
N PHE A 58 7.36 7.37 -5.84
CA PHE A 58 8.14 8.30 -6.64
C PHE A 58 7.52 8.57 -8.02
N GLU A 59 7.01 7.53 -8.68
CA GLU A 59 6.42 7.60 -10.02
C GLU A 59 5.07 8.33 -10.02
N HIS A 60 4.19 8.01 -9.07
CA HIS A 60 2.80 8.47 -9.07
C HIS A 60 2.53 9.61 -8.07
N GLY A 61 3.45 9.86 -7.13
CA GLY A 61 3.40 11.02 -6.24
C GLY A 61 2.08 11.14 -5.49
N LYS A 62 1.30 12.19 -5.78
CA LYS A 62 -0.01 12.47 -5.13
C LYS A 62 -1.09 11.44 -5.45
N ASN A 63 -0.91 10.66 -6.52
CA ASN A 63 -1.86 9.62 -6.91
C ASN A 63 -1.58 8.29 -6.20
N TYR A 64 -0.55 8.22 -5.36
CA TYR A 64 -0.27 7.06 -4.53
C TYR A 64 -0.53 7.41 -3.06
N SER A 65 -1.29 6.57 -2.36
CA SER A 65 -1.62 6.77 -0.94
C SER A 65 -1.60 5.47 -0.15
N ILE A 66 -1.29 5.57 1.14
CA ILE A 66 -1.32 4.43 2.06
C ILE A 66 -2.47 4.59 3.04
N TYR A 67 -3.33 3.59 3.12
CA TYR A 67 -4.47 3.52 4.02
C TYR A 67 -4.05 2.67 5.21
N ARG A 68 -3.83 3.34 6.34
CA ARG A 68 -3.39 2.68 7.57
C ARG A 68 -4.59 2.32 8.42
N VAL A 69 -4.82 1.03 8.59
CA VAL A 69 -5.98 0.49 9.32
C VAL A 69 -5.55 0.06 10.72
N TYR A 70 -6.05 0.76 11.74
CA TYR A 70 -5.81 0.46 13.14
C TYR A 70 -6.94 -0.43 13.69
N LEU A 71 -6.67 -1.72 13.86
CA LEU A 71 -7.70 -2.72 14.15
C LEU A 71 -8.35 -2.53 15.52
N LYS A 72 -7.59 -2.19 16.57
CA LYS A 72 -8.12 -2.00 17.93
C LYS A 72 -8.95 -0.73 18.04
N GLU A 73 -8.47 0.34 17.43
CA GLU A 73 -9.09 1.67 17.46
C GLU A 73 -10.22 1.82 16.44
N LYS A 74 -10.40 0.84 15.53
CA LYS A 74 -11.37 0.86 14.42
C LYS A 74 -11.26 2.17 13.61
N LYS A 75 -10.03 2.58 13.35
CA LYS A 75 -9.70 3.85 12.69
C LYS A 75 -8.93 3.58 11.40
N ILE A 76 -9.21 4.37 10.38
CA ILE A 76 -8.41 4.46 9.16
C ILE A 76 -7.72 5.83 9.15
N GLU A 77 -6.44 5.85 8.83
CA GLU A 77 -5.67 7.05 8.55
C GLU A 77 -5.19 7.00 7.10
N ILE A 78 -5.39 8.09 6.36
CA ILE A 78 -4.96 8.22 4.98
C ILE A 78 -3.64 8.99 4.97
N LEU A 79 -2.62 8.35 4.42
CA LEU A 79 -1.30 8.91 4.19
C LEU A 79 -1.18 9.22 2.70
N ASP A 80 -1.66 10.40 2.32
CA ASP A 80 -1.51 11.01 1.00
C ASP A 80 -0.21 11.80 0.90
N ASP A 81 0.19 12.17 -0.33
CA ASP A 81 1.38 13.00 -0.62
C ASP A 81 2.60 12.61 0.25
N ILE A 82 2.94 11.32 0.20
CA ILE A 82 3.96 10.70 1.06
C ILE A 82 5.31 11.42 0.91
N GLN A 83 5.64 11.88 -0.30
CA GLN A 83 6.83 12.66 -0.56
C GLN A 83 6.85 13.97 0.23
N TRP A 84 5.75 14.71 0.27
CA TRP A 84 5.64 15.94 1.06
C TRP A 84 5.74 15.65 2.55
N ARG A 85 5.08 14.59 3.04
CA ARG A 85 5.13 14.18 4.46
C ARG A 85 6.55 13.83 4.91
N LEU A 86 7.29 13.10 4.09
CA LEU A 86 8.70 12.76 4.34
C LEU A 86 9.58 14.03 4.39
N LYS A 87 9.41 14.96 3.45
CA LYS A 87 10.17 16.23 3.43
C LYS A 87 9.94 17.08 4.67
N HIS A 88 8.72 17.10 5.20
CA HIS A 88 8.33 17.93 6.34
C HIS A 88 8.38 17.21 7.68
N ARG A 89 8.89 15.97 7.72
CA ARG A 89 9.01 15.14 8.94
C ARG A 89 7.68 14.98 9.69
N GLN A 90 6.54 15.03 8.99
CA GLN A 90 5.20 14.95 9.58
C GLN A 90 4.77 13.51 9.90
N GLN A 91 5.68 12.69 10.44
CA GLN A 91 5.62 11.22 10.56
C GLN A 91 6.05 10.48 9.27
N LEU A 92 6.29 9.17 9.43
CA LEU A 92 6.96 8.20 8.54
C LEU A 92 8.41 7.90 8.93
N ALA A 93 8.60 7.24 10.07
CA ALA A 93 9.76 6.36 10.19
C ALA A 93 9.45 5.13 9.31
N CYS A 94 10.07 5.08 8.13
CA CYS A 94 9.94 3.94 7.23
C CYS A 94 11.11 2.96 7.43
N CYS A 95 10.80 1.67 7.46
CA CYS A 95 11.81 0.62 7.36
C CYS A 95 11.70 0.02 5.95
N ILE A 96 12.80 0.05 5.20
CA ILE A 96 12.89 -0.59 3.89
C ILE A 96 13.15 -2.08 4.12
N THR A 97 12.25 -2.94 3.69
CA THR A 97 12.44 -4.39 3.75
C THR A 97 12.63 -4.93 2.33
N LYS A 98 13.59 -5.83 2.17
CA LYS A 98 13.70 -6.66 0.96
C LYS A 98 12.78 -7.87 1.18
N LYS A 99 11.68 -7.97 0.44
CA LYS A 99 10.85 -9.19 0.42
C LYS A 99 11.72 -10.27 -0.24
N THR A 100 12.34 -11.15 0.55
CA THR A 100 13.04 -12.33 0.00
C THR A 100 11.95 -13.28 -0.49
N LEU A 101 11.89 -13.49 -1.80
CA LEU A 101 11.06 -14.53 -2.40
C LEU A 101 11.48 -15.87 -1.78
N LEU A 102 10.61 -16.50 -1.00
CA LEU A 102 10.72 -17.92 -0.77
C LEU A 102 10.40 -18.55 -2.12
N SER A 103 11.42 -18.98 -2.85
CA SER A 103 11.22 -19.85 -3.99
C SER A 103 10.64 -21.16 -3.46
N ASP A 104 9.42 -21.48 -3.86
CA ASP A 104 8.85 -22.81 -3.70
C ASP A 104 9.78 -23.83 -4.36
N ASN A 105 10.57 -24.51 -3.53
CA ASN A 105 11.30 -25.75 -3.80
C ASN A 105 11.17 -26.55 -2.50
N SER A 106 10.50 -27.69 -2.38
CA SER A 106 10.04 -28.66 -3.36
C SER A 106 9.19 -29.68 -2.59
N PHE A 107 7.99 -29.99 -3.04
CA PHE A 107 7.53 -31.37 -2.99
C PHE A 107 8.43 -32.14 -3.96
N LEU A 108 9.18 -33.15 -3.50
CA LEU A 108 9.45 -34.40 -4.20
C LEU A 108 10.23 -35.38 -3.29
N VAL A 109 9.46 -36.36 -2.82
CA VAL A 109 9.71 -37.80 -2.60
C VAL A 109 10.71 -38.28 -1.54
N ASP A 110 10.16 -39.10 -0.63
CA ASP A 110 10.84 -40.19 0.07
C ASP A 110 11.74 -41.01 -0.88
N GLY A 111 12.92 -41.37 -0.40
CA GLY A 111 13.85 -42.34 -0.99
C GLY A 111 14.87 -42.79 0.02
#